data_AF-A0A932JCT6-F1
#
_entry.id   AF-A0A932JCT6-F1
#
_cell.length_a   1.000
_cell.length_b   1.000
_cell.length_c   1.000
_cell.angle_alpha   90.00
_cell.angle_beta   90.00
_cell.angle_gamma   90.00
#
_symmetry.space_group_name_H-M   'P 1'
#
loop_
_entity.id
_entity.type
_entity.pdbx_description
1 polymer ?
#
loop_
_entity_poly.entity_id
_entity_poly.type
_entity_poly.pdbx_seq_one_letter_code
_entity_poly.pdbx_strand_id
1 'polypeptide(L)'
;MPKKTSAPPNELSFEKAFAELEAIVAKLESGQLSLDEALAWFERGQALAAQCSSLLDAAELKVKQLSPGGDLEDIEPFGAEES
;
A
#
# COMPACT_ATOMS: atom_id res chain seq x y z
N MET A 1 5.09 6.40 -23.47
CA MET A 1 4.94 7.44 -22.42
C MET A 1 3.94 6.92 -21.40
N PRO A 2 4.37 6.41 -20.23
CA PRO A 2 3.43 6.07 -19.17
C PRO A 2 2.69 7.33 -18.74
N LYS A 3 1.37 7.28 -18.86
CA LYS A 3 0.45 8.40 -18.62
C LYS A 3 0.48 8.79 -17.14
N LYS A 4 0.65 10.10 -16.87
CA LYS A 4 0.36 10.84 -15.63
C LYS A 4 0.43 10.00 -14.36
N THR A 5 1.56 10.08 -13.67
CA THR A 5 1.60 9.80 -12.24
C THR A 5 0.51 10.65 -11.58
N SER A 6 -0.49 9.97 -11.01
CA SER A 6 -1.41 10.58 -10.04
C SER A 6 -0.60 11.15 -8.86
N ALA A 7 -1.27 11.92 -8.01
CA ALA A 7 -0.76 12.53 -6.78
C ALA A 7 0.29 11.64 -6.07
N PRO A 8 1.30 12.25 -5.42
CA PRO A 8 2.37 11.48 -4.80
C PRO A 8 1.78 10.43 -3.83
N PRO A 9 2.35 9.21 -3.78
CA PRO A 9 1.74 8.07 -3.09
C PRO A 9 1.34 8.39 -1.65
N ASN A 10 2.13 9.20 -0.96
CA ASN A 10 1.90 9.65 0.42
C ASN A 10 0.65 10.54 0.63
N GLU A 11 0.07 11.10 -0.44
CA GLU A 11 -1.14 11.91 -0.39
C GLU A 11 -2.40 11.13 -0.79
N LEU A 12 -2.26 9.86 -1.17
CA LEU A 12 -3.39 9.03 -1.55
C LEU A 12 -4.11 8.45 -0.33
N SER A 13 -5.44 8.42 -0.40
CA SER A 13 -6.28 7.60 0.48
C SER A 13 -6.05 6.12 0.22
N PHE A 14 -6.31 5.28 1.22
CA PHE A 14 -6.11 3.83 1.14
C PHE A 14 -6.72 3.21 -0.13
N GLU A 15 -8.00 3.44 -0.38
CA GLU A 15 -8.72 2.94 -1.57
C GLU A 15 -8.04 3.30 -2.90
N LYS A 16 -7.48 4.51 -2.99
CA LYS A 16 -6.81 5.00 -4.21
C LYS A 16 -5.42 4.40 -4.34
N ALA A 17 -4.68 4.33 -3.25
CA ALA A 17 -3.35 3.74 -3.23
C ALA A 17 -3.42 2.24 -3.56
N PHE A 18 -4.39 1.53 -2.98
CA PHE A 18 -4.62 0.11 -3.20
C PHE A 18 -5.07 -0.19 -4.63
N ALA A 19 -6.08 0.52 -5.16
CA ALA A 19 -6.52 0.33 -6.54
C ALA A 19 -5.41 0.62 -7.57
N GLU A 20 -4.55 1.61 -7.29
CA GLU A 20 -3.39 1.88 -8.14
C GLU A 20 -2.34 0.78 -8.04
N LEU A 21 -2.09 0.25 -6.84
CA LEU A 21 -1.18 -0.87 -6.62
C LEU A 21 -1.64 -2.12 -7.38
N GLU A 22 -2.93 -2.49 -7.32
CA GLU A 22 -3.50 -3.61 -8.07
C GLU A 22 -3.30 -3.43 -9.59
N ALA A 23 -3.52 -2.22 -10.10
CA ALA A 23 -3.30 -1.92 -11.52
C ALA A 23 -1.82 -2.03 -11.92
N ILE A 24 -0.88 -1.74 -11.01
CA ILE A 24 0.55 -1.90 -11.24
C ILE A 24 0.94 -3.38 -11.25
N VAL A 25 0.45 -4.17 -10.29
CA VAL A 25 0.68 -5.62 -10.24
C VAL A 25 0.21 -6.26 -11.55
N ALA A 26 -1.02 -5.97 -11.97
CA ALA A 26 -1.56 -6.50 -13.23
C ALA A 26 -0.71 -6.12 -14.46
N LYS A 27 -0.09 -4.93 -14.47
CA LYS A 27 0.83 -4.53 -15.55
C LYS A 27 2.15 -5.28 -15.50
N LEU A 28 2.72 -5.47 -14.32
CA LEU A 28 3.97 -6.22 -14.14
C LEU A 28 3.79 -7.68 -14.55
N GLU A 29 2.65 -8.28 -14.19
CA GLU A 29 2.30 -9.66 -14.55
C GLU A 29 2.01 -9.84 -16.04
N SER A 30 1.61 -8.78 -16.75
CA SER A 30 1.33 -8.86 -18.19
C SER A 30 2.54 -9.24 -19.04
N GLY A 31 3.76 -9.03 -18.54
CA GLY A 31 5.02 -9.37 -19.24
C GLY A 31 5.32 -8.52 -20.48
N GLN A 32 4.55 -7.47 -20.75
CA GLN A 32 4.66 -6.64 -21.96
C GLN A 32 5.54 -5.38 -21.78
N LEU A 33 6.17 -5.24 -20.60
CA LEU A 33 6.95 -4.06 -20.24
C LEU A 33 8.43 -4.26 -20.61
N SER A 34 9.09 -3.18 -21.02
CA SER A 34 10.56 -3.15 -21.03
C SER A 34 11.11 -3.20 -19.61
N LEU A 35 12.40 -3.53 -19.45
CA LEU A 35 13.05 -3.60 -18.13
C LEU A 35 12.96 -2.26 -17.38
N ASP A 36 13.25 -1.15 -18.04
CA ASP A 36 13.16 0.19 -17.44
C ASP A 36 11.73 0.53 -17.01
N GLU A 37 10.73 0.15 -17.81
CA GLU A 37 9.33 0.34 -17.44
C GLU A 37 8.93 -0.54 -16.25
N ALA A 38 9.37 -1.80 -16.23
CA ALA A 38 9.10 -2.71 -15.12
C ALA A 38 9.72 -2.19 -13.81
N LEU A 39 10.94 -1.67 -13.85
CA LEU A 39 11.59 -1.04 -12.69
C LEU A 39 10.82 0.18 -12.20
N ALA A 40 10.42 1.08 -13.10
CA ALA A 40 9.65 2.27 -12.72
C ALA A 40 8.28 1.91 -12.10
N TRP A 41 7.59 0.91 -12.65
CA TRP A 41 6.33 0.42 -12.07
C TRP A 41 6.54 -0.27 -10.72
N PHE A 42 7.63 -1.03 -10.56
CA PHE A 42 7.99 -1.68 -9.30
C PHE A 42 8.28 -0.66 -8.19
N GLU A 43 9.10 0.37 -8.46
CA GLU A 43 9.39 1.44 -7.50
C GLU A 43 8.11 2.16 -7.06
N ARG A 44 7.21 2.46 -7.99
CA ARG A 44 5.90 3.05 -7.68
C ARG A 44 5.04 2.11 -6.85
N GLY A 45 5.02 0.82 -7.19
CA GLY A 45 4.32 -0.22 -6.43
C GLY A 45 4.79 -0.30 -4.99
N GLN A 46 6.10 -0.29 -4.74
CA GLN A 46 6.65 -0.28 -3.38
C GLN A 46 6.23 0.97 -2.60
N ALA A 47 6.26 2.14 -3.22
CA ALA A 47 5.83 3.37 -2.57
C ALA A 47 4.33 3.36 -2.19
N LEU A 48 3.49 2.77 -3.05
CA LEU A 48 2.06 2.61 -2.77
C LEU A 48 1.80 1.57 -1.67
N ALA A 49 2.53 0.45 -1.67
CA ALA A 49 2.46 -0.56 -0.61
C ALA A 49 2.83 0.02 0.76
N ALA A 50 3.92 0.81 0.83
CA ALA A 50 4.33 1.50 2.04
C ALA A 50 3.27 2.50 2.53
N GLN A 51 2.62 3.23 1.61
CA GLN A 51 1.50 4.11 1.98
C GLN A 51 0.32 3.32 2.55
N CYS A 52 -0.07 2.22 1.91
CA CYS A 52 -1.17 1.38 2.38
C CYS A 52 -0.90 0.86 3.80
N SER A 53 0.30 0.34 4.06
CA SER A 53 0.72 -0.08 5.40
C SER A 53 0.64 1.06 6.40
N SER A 54 1.20 2.23 6.09
CA SER A 54 1.15 3.38 7.00
C SER A 54 -0.28 3.84 7.33
N LEU A 55 -1.20 3.77 6.37
CA LEU A 55 -2.61 4.11 6.59
C LEU A 55 -3.32 3.08 7.46
N LEU A 56 -3.01 1.79 7.28
CA LEU A 56 -3.54 0.70 8.12
C LEU A 56 -3.03 0.83 9.57
N ASP A 57 -1.74 1.06 9.76
CA ASP A 57 -1.12 1.27 11.08
C ASP A 57 -1.77 2.45 11.82
N ALA A 58 -2.00 3.56 11.10
CA ALA A 58 -2.65 4.74 11.66
C ALA A 58 -4.11 4.46 12.05
N ALA A 59 -4.83 3.66 11.24
CA ALA A 59 -6.20 3.25 11.56
C ALA A 59 -6.24 2.33 12.78
N GLU A 60 -5.33 1.36 12.86
CA GLU A 60 -5.17 0.44 14.00
C GLU A 60 -4.88 1.20 15.29
N LEU A 61 -3.91 2.13 15.27
CA LEU A 61 -3.57 2.96 16.41
C LEU A 61 -4.78 3.79 16.89
N LYS A 62 -5.55 4.34 15.94
CA LYS A 62 -6.76 5.10 16.26
C LYS A 62 -7.82 4.22 16.92
N VAL A 63 -8.03 3.00 16.44
CA VAL A 63 -8.93 2.03 17.08
C VAL A 63 -8.45 1.70 18.49
N LYS A 64 -7.15 1.45 18.68
CA LYS A 64 -6.54 1.17 19.98
C LYS A 64 -6.75 2.31 20.99
N GLN A 65 -6.62 3.57 20.55
CA GLN A 65 -6.85 4.74 21.40
C GLN A 65 -8.32 4.95 21.79
N LEU A 66 -9.26 4.58 20.91
CA LEU A 66 -10.69 4.77 21.14
C LEU A 66 -11.31 3.69 22.03
N SER A 67 -10.62 2.56 22.25
CA SER A 67 -11.10 1.46 23.07
C SER A 67 -10.20 1.22 24.31
N PRO A 68 -10.15 2.16 25.27
CA PRO A 68 -9.41 1.96 26.51
C PRO A 68 -10.13 0.92 27.39
N GLY A 69 -9.78 -0.35 27.22
CA GLY A 69 -10.26 -1.46 28.04
C GLY A 69 -11.06 -2.55 27.31
N GLY A 70 -11.18 -2.50 25.98
CA GLY A 70 -11.63 -3.66 25.20
C GLY A 70 -10.42 -4.51 24.80
N ASP A 71 -10.57 -5.82 24.81
CA ASP A 71 -9.57 -6.83 24.47
C ASP A 71 -8.91 -6.55 23.09
N LEU A 72 -7.88 -5.70 23.09
CA LEU A 72 -7.05 -5.36 21.94
C LEU A 72 -5.74 -6.14 21.95
N GLU A 73 -5.55 -7.01 22.95
CA GLU A 73 -4.40 -7.92 23.09
C GLU A 73 -4.31 -8.92 21.93
N ASP A 74 -5.41 -9.12 21.18
CA ASP A 74 -5.48 -10.00 20.00
C ASP A 74 -5.40 -9.25 18.65
N ILE A 75 -5.24 -7.91 18.62
CA ILE A 75 -5.01 -7.21 17.35
C ILE A 75 -3.53 -7.30 16.99
N GLU A 76 -3.22 -8.34 16.23
CA GLU A 76 -1.92 -8.53 15.60
C GLU A 76 -1.67 -7.42 14.55
N PRO A 77 -0.46 -6.84 14.51
CA PRO A 77 -0.09 -5.88 13.47
C PRO A 77 -0.23 -6.51 12.09
N PHE A 78 -0.73 -5.74 11.13
CA PHE A 78 -0.75 -6.16 9.74
C PHE A 78 0.68 -6.42 9.24
N GLY A 79 1.06 -7.68 9.06
CA GLY A 79 2.41 -8.11 8.63
C GLY A 79 3.34 -8.63 9.74
N ALA A 80 2.84 -8.92 10.94
CA ALA A 80 3.65 -9.51 12.02
C ALA A 80 4.05 -10.99 11.77
N GLU A 81 3.44 -11.66 10.78
CA GLU A 81 3.67 -13.08 10.44
C GLU A 81 4.50 -13.27 9.17
N GLU A 82 5.63 -12.58 9.00
CA GLU A 82 6.66 -13.01 8.04
C GLU A 82 8.06 -12.87 8.67
N SER A 83 8.60 -13.99 9.16
CA SER A 83 10.00 -14.19 9.56
C SER A 83 10.51 -15.53 9.05
#